data_AF-A0A4Y2IGH2-F1
#
_entry.id   AF-A0A4Y2IGH2-F1
#
_cell.length_a   1.000
_cell.length_b   1.000
_cell.length_c   1.000
_cell.angle_alpha   90.00
_cell.angle_beta   90.00
_cell.angle_gamma   90.00
#
_symmetry.space_group_name_H-M   'P 1'
#
loop_
_entity.id
_entity.type
_entity.pdbx_description
1 polymer ?
#
loop_
_entity_poly.entity_id
_entity_poly.type
_entity_poly.pdbx_seq_one_letter_code
_entity_poly.pdbx_strand_id
1 'polypeptide(L)'
;GRANESSEETQQRHFDDRLRASARRNNASFEVKNQRQATDRLRTLNSRATESNEQRERRIHCNTLGNQTRIGVETFDARRNRLQLERVRQGTFRASNWLYLKDEALHYDPNLDYPNFPQIVIRSMSSKCTFCGALKFEAEASGLCCSNGKVSLPELPQLPEPLKSLMEGNHPKSKQFLTMIRKYNSSFQMTSFGTSLPMLDSTGFMPTFRIQGQVYHKAGSLMSLPNEEEKFLQTYFLGNEEAEAKRRCTLIPGTTKSLIESLQKMLHENNHYVQKFKMAIEDNPTEDLQIVIKADRKPIEGHERVFNTPALNEVAIIIAGNDFEKRDIVLTKRSNELKNICETHISYDALQYPLMFPRGEDGYTININQVEPGTSNQFNKMVSAMSFYAYRLMVRSTENHLLNYRQLLHQYLVDMYAKIEAERLLFIRLNQK
;
A
#
# COMPACT_ATOMS: atom_id res chain seq x y z
N GLY A 1 17.71 -42.80 51.31
CA GLY A 1 18.10 -41.78 52.29
C GLY A 1 19.34 -41.08 51.79
N ARG A 2 19.30 -39.75 51.66
CA ARG A 2 20.45 -38.92 51.24
C ARG A 2 21.53 -38.77 52.31
N ALA A 3 21.31 -39.34 53.49
CA ALA A 3 22.18 -39.22 54.65
C ALA A 3 23.40 -40.16 54.60
N ASN A 4 23.39 -41.18 53.73
CA ASN A 4 24.45 -42.20 53.65
C ASN A 4 25.22 -42.18 52.31
N GLU A 5 25.05 -41.12 51.51
CA GLU A 5 25.71 -41.02 50.20
C GLU A 5 27.14 -40.55 50.34
N SER A 6 28.05 -41.15 49.57
CA SER A 6 29.43 -40.72 49.53
C SER A 6 29.57 -39.35 48.86
N SER A 7 30.70 -38.66 49.09
CA SER A 7 31.00 -37.38 48.44
C SER A 7 31.01 -37.53 46.91
N GLU A 8 31.52 -38.64 46.40
CA GLU A 8 31.59 -38.95 44.97
C GLU A 8 30.20 -39.21 44.38
N GLU A 9 29.35 -39.97 45.05
CA GLU A 9 27.96 -40.21 44.65
C GLU A 9 27.14 -38.90 44.63
N THR A 10 27.43 -37.99 45.55
CA THR A 10 26.80 -36.68 45.60
C THR A 10 27.25 -35.79 44.44
N GLN A 11 28.55 -35.77 44.12
CA GLN A 11 29.08 -35.03 42.98
C GLN A 11 28.54 -35.56 41.65
N GLN A 12 28.47 -36.88 41.49
CA GLN A 12 27.96 -37.51 40.26
C GLN A 12 26.49 -37.16 40.04
N ARG A 13 25.65 -37.21 41.07
CA ARG A 13 24.24 -36.81 40.93
C ARG A 13 24.07 -35.33 40.59
N HIS A 14 24.84 -34.44 41.21
CA HIS A 14 24.83 -33.02 40.85
C HIS A 14 25.32 -32.76 39.42
N PHE A 15 26.22 -33.59 38.91
CA PHE A 15 26.63 -33.57 37.52
C PHE A 15 25.49 -34.01 36.58
N ASP A 16 24.85 -35.14 36.87
CA ASP A 16 23.73 -35.67 36.08
C ASP A 16 22.51 -34.74 36.09
N ASP A 17 22.23 -34.09 37.23
CA ASP A 17 21.17 -33.08 37.34
C ASP A 17 21.46 -31.83 36.51
N ARG A 18 22.73 -31.37 36.47
CA ARG A 18 23.14 -30.26 35.61
C ARG A 18 22.98 -30.60 34.13
N LEU A 19 23.34 -31.82 33.73
CA LEU A 19 23.16 -32.30 32.35
C LEU A 19 21.68 -32.36 31.96
N ARG A 20 20.83 -32.96 32.81
CA ARG A 20 19.38 -33.02 32.57
C ARG A 20 18.75 -31.63 32.50
N ALA A 21 19.16 -30.70 33.38
CA ALA A 21 18.67 -29.33 33.36
C ALA A 21 19.12 -28.58 32.09
N SER A 22 20.35 -28.79 31.64
CA SER A 22 20.88 -28.19 30.39
C SER A 22 20.12 -28.68 29.16
N ALA A 23 19.92 -29.99 29.02
CA ALA A 23 19.18 -30.60 27.92
C ALA A 23 17.73 -30.06 27.84
N ARG A 24 17.04 -29.97 29.00
CA ARG A 24 15.70 -29.38 29.08
C ARG A 24 15.68 -27.90 28.68
N ARG A 25 16.72 -27.13 28.98
CA ARG A 25 16.80 -25.70 28.61
C ARG A 25 17.03 -25.50 27.11
N ASN A 26 17.87 -26.33 26.50
CA ASN A 26 18.19 -26.23 25.08
C ASN A 26 16.98 -26.57 24.22
N ASN A 27 16.25 -27.63 24.59
CA ASN A 27 15.09 -28.12 23.84
C ASN A 27 13.77 -27.39 24.15
N ALA A 28 13.77 -26.35 24.99
CA ALA A 28 12.55 -25.61 25.34
C ALA A 28 12.10 -24.65 24.22
N SER A 29 10.78 -24.61 23.98
CA SER A 29 10.12 -23.63 23.10
C SER A 29 10.31 -22.19 23.60
N PHE A 30 10.18 -21.22 22.70
CA PHE A 30 10.30 -19.78 22.98
C PHE A 30 9.35 -19.32 24.10
N GLU A 31 8.09 -19.76 24.09
CA GLU A 31 7.08 -19.40 25.09
C GLU A 31 7.46 -19.90 26.49
N VAL A 32 7.93 -21.15 26.58
CA VAL A 32 8.39 -21.77 27.85
C VAL A 32 9.63 -21.06 28.38
N LYS A 33 10.54 -20.64 27.50
CA LYS A 33 11.73 -19.84 27.88
C LYS A 33 11.31 -18.48 28.45
N ASN A 34 10.37 -17.78 27.80
CA ASN A 34 9.89 -16.47 28.25
C ASN A 34 9.12 -16.55 29.57
N GLN A 35 8.23 -17.54 29.74
CA GLN A 35 7.53 -17.75 31.01
C GLN A 35 8.49 -18.02 32.16
N ARG A 36 9.50 -18.90 31.96
CA ARG A 36 10.51 -19.18 32.99
C ARG A 36 11.27 -17.91 33.39
N GLN A 37 11.75 -17.14 32.41
CA GLN A 37 12.43 -15.88 32.69
C GLN A 37 11.53 -14.87 33.41
N ALA A 38 10.24 -14.81 33.08
CA ALA A 38 9.28 -13.97 33.79
C ALA A 38 9.11 -14.41 35.25
N THR A 39 9.00 -15.73 35.51
CA THR A 39 8.91 -16.26 36.88
C THR A 39 10.20 -16.02 37.69
N ASP A 40 11.37 -16.12 37.07
CA ASP A 40 12.66 -15.85 37.74
C ASP A 40 12.81 -14.35 38.07
N ARG A 41 12.36 -13.47 37.18
CA ARG A 41 12.29 -12.01 37.46
C ARG A 41 11.39 -11.74 38.66
N LEU A 42 10.18 -12.32 38.69
CA LEU A 42 9.24 -12.14 39.81
C LEU A 42 9.81 -12.66 41.13
N ARG A 43 10.44 -13.85 41.13
CA ARG A 43 11.08 -14.42 42.32
C ARG A 43 12.20 -13.53 42.83
N THR A 44 13.01 -12.97 41.93
CA THR A 44 14.10 -12.04 42.26
C THR A 44 13.56 -10.74 42.85
N LEU A 45 12.48 -10.20 42.29
CA LEU A 45 11.82 -9.00 42.82
C LEU A 45 11.27 -9.23 44.22
N ASN A 46 10.56 -10.35 44.45
CA ASN A 46 9.99 -10.67 45.75
C ASN A 46 11.10 -10.90 46.80
N SER A 47 12.17 -11.60 46.45
CA SER A 47 13.31 -11.79 47.35
C SER A 47 14.03 -10.48 47.69
N ARG A 48 14.06 -9.50 46.76
CA ARG A 48 14.65 -8.17 47.01
C ARG A 48 13.73 -7.29 47.87
N ALA A 49 12.42 -7.47 47.76
CA ALA A 49 11.44 -6.72 48.54
C ALA A 49 11.44 -7.12 50.03
N THR A 50 11.79 -8.37 50.33
CA THR A 50 11.85 -8.91 51.71
C THR A 50 13.27 -8.91 52.30
N GLU A 51 14.25 -8.31 51.61
CA GLU A 51 15.66 -8.31 52.01
C GLU A 51 15.89 -7.32 53.17
N SER A 52 16.64 -7.73 54.19
CA SER A 52 17.04 -6.81 55.27
C SER A 52 18.10 -5.81 54.77
N ASN A 53 18.27 -4.69 55.46
CA ASN A 53 19.28 -3.69 55.11
C ASN A 53 20.70 -4.29 55.06
N GLU A 54 21.04 -5.16 56.02
CA GLU A 54 22.35 -5.82 56.06
C GLU A 54 22.54 -6.81 54.89
N GLN A 55 21.51 -7.56 54.52
CA GLN A 55 21.54 -8.46 53.35
C GLN A 55 21.69 -7.66 52.04
N ARG A 56 20.99 -6.52 51.94
CA ARG A 56 21.07 -5.60 50.79
C ARG A 56 22.48 -5.02 50.64
N GLU A 57 23.10 -4.59 51.73
CA GLU A 57 24.47 -4.07 51.73
C GLU A 57 25.49 -5.13 51.32
N ARG A 58 25.39 -6.34 51.89
CA ARG A 58 26.24 -7.48 51.50
C ARG A 58 26.10 -7.81 50.01
N ARG A 59 24.88 -7.80 49.46
CA ARG A 59 24.65 -8.03 48.04
C ARG A 59 25.24 -6.94 47.16
N ILE A 60 25.07 -5.67 47.53
CA ILE A 60 25.67 -4.54 46.79
C ILE A 60 27.20 -4.68 46.82
N HIS A 61 27.78 -4.99 47.98
CA HIS A 61 29.22 -5.21 48.13
C HIS A 61 29.72 -6.35 47.23
N CYS A 62 29.06 -7.52 47.26
CA CYS A 62 29.40 -8.65 46.37
C CYS A 62 29.27 -8.30 44.89
N ASN A 63 28.23 -7.55 44.49
CA ASN A 63 28.05 -7.10 43.10
C ASN A 63 29.16 -6.14 42.67
N THR A 64 29.57 -5.23 43.55
CA THR A 64 30.68 -4.29 43.30
C THR A 64 31.98 -5.06 43.11
N LEU A 65 32.27 -6.02 43.99
CA LEU A 65 33.47 -6.85 43.91
C LEU A 65 33.48 -7.66 42.60
N GLY A 66 32.37 -8.29 42.25
CA GLY A 66 32.24 -9.06 40.99
C GLY A 66 32.39 -8.19 39.74
N ASN A 67 31.85 -6.97 39.75
CA ASN A 67 32.06 -6.01 38.66
C ASN A 67 33.53 -5.58 38.56
N GLN A 68 34.20 -5.35 39.68
CA GLN A 68 35.61 -4.99 39.72
C GLN A 68 36.49 -6.12 39.17
N THR A 69 36.23 -7.37 39.55
CA THR A 69 36.92 -8.54 38.98
C THR A 69 36.67 -8.63 37.48
N ARG A 70 35.42 -8.49 37.02
CA ARG A 70 35.05 -8.55 35.59
C ARG A 70 35.74 -7.48 34.75
N ILE A 71 35.88 -6.26 35.29
CA ILE A 71 36.61 -5.17 34.64
C ILE A 71 38.13 -5.44 34.66
N GLY A 72 38.65 -6.05 35.72
CA GLY A 72 40.07 -6.39 35.86
C GLY A 72 40.56 -7.46 34.88
N VAL A 73 39.71 -8.39 34.46
CA VAL A 73 40.00 -9.42 33.43
C VAL A 73 39.43 -9.07 32.05
N GLU A 74 38.96 -7.84 31.87
CA GLU A 74 38.34 -7.40 30.61
C GLU A 74 39.39 -7.31 29.49
N THR A 75 39.09 -7.89 28.32
CA THR A 75 39.96 -7.74 27.14
C THR A 75 39.91 -6.31 26.60
N PHE A 76 40.94 -5.92 25.85
CA PHE A 76 41.03 -4.56 25.28
C PHE A 76 39.78 -4.20 24.44
N ASP A 77 39.31 -5.11 23.60
CA ASP A 77 38.14 -4.87 22.74
C ASP A 77 36.83 -4.79 23.54
N ALA A 78 36.67 -5.63 24.57
CA ALA A 78 35.51 -5.57 25.47
C ALA A 78 35.48 -4.24 26.23
N ARG A 79 36.63 -3.78 26.73
CA ARG A 79 36.78 -2.49 27.41
C ARG A 79 36.48 -1.32 26.47
N ARG A 80 36.97 -1.38 25.22
CA ARG A 80 36.69 -0.36 24.20
C ARG A 80 35.20 -0.25 23.92
N ASN A 81 34.52 -1.38 23.73
CA ASN A 81 33.08 -1.43 23.47
C ASN A 81 32.26 -0.92 24.66
N ARG A 82 32.61 -1.31 25.90
CA ARG A 82 31.94 -0.81 27.11
C ARG A 82 32.08 0.70 27.27
N LEU A 83 33.29 1.23 27.13
CA LEU A 83 33.56 2.67 27.23
C LEU A 83 32.90 3.46 26.09
N GLN A 84 32.71 2.86 24.91
CA GLN A 84 31.99 3.47 23.81
C GLN A 84 30.48 3.53 24.08
N LEU A 85 29.89 2.45 24.61
CA LEU A 85 28.49 2.41 25.07
C LEU A 85 28.23 3.39 26.24
N GLU A 86 29.17 3.51 27.18
CA GLU A 86 29.09 4.51 28.25
C GLU A 86 29.21 5.94 27.71
N ARG A 87 30.07 6.18 26.71
CA ARG A 87 30.16 7.48 26.01
C ARG A 87 28.87 7.84 25.27
N VAL A 88 28.22 6.87 24.62
CA VAL A 88 26.91 7.08 23.99
C VAL A 88 25.87 7.43 25.04
N ARG A 89 25.81 6.70 26.15
CA ARG A 89 24.87 6.96 27.27
C ARG A 89 25.10 8.28 27.99
N GLN A 90 26.36 8.72 28.13
CA GLN A 90 26.68 10.01 28.75
C GLN A 90 26.53 11.17 27.74
N GLY A 91 26.76 10.92 26.45
CA GLY A 91 26.53 11.86 25.36
C GLY A 91 25.05 12.19 25.18
N THR A 92 24.16 11.21 25.33
CA THR A 92 22.70 11.42 25.30
C THR A 92 22.18 12.21 26.50
N PHE A 93 22.87 12.22 27.64
CA PHE A 93 22.47 13.00 28.83
C PHE A 93 23.00 14.45 28.85
N ARG A 94 24.09 14.76 28.12
CA ARG A 94 24.69 16.11 28.09
C ARG A 94 24.30 16.94 26.87
N ALA A 95 23.79 16.32 25.81
CA ALA A 95 23.32 17.01 24.61
C ALA A 95 21.90 17.55 24.80
N SER A 96 21.75 18.54 25.67
CA SER A 96 20.54 19.36 25.71
C SER A 96 20.44 20.20 24.43
N ASN A 97 19.53 19.78 23.55
CA ASN A 97 18.33 20.55 23.20
C ASN A 97 18.16 21.35 21.90
N TRP A 98 19.02 21.34 20.87
CA TRP A 98 18.62 22.08 19.64
C TRP A 98 19.03 21.56 18.26
N LEU A 99 19.95 20.61 18.11
CA LEU A 99 20.52 20.31 16.77
C LEU A 99 20.35 18.89 16.23
N TYR A 100 19.92 17.90 17.02
CA TYR A 100 20.11 16.48 16.66
C TYR A 100 18.83 15.72 16.31
N LEU A 101 17.87 16.36 15.64
CA LEU A 101 16.70 15.66 15.08
C LEU A 101 16.41 16.03 13.62
N LYS A 102 17.28 16.87 13.02
CA LYS A 102 17.15 17.20 11.59
C LYS A 102 17.39 15.92 10.79
N ASP A 103 16.43 15.56 9.96
CA ASP A 103 16.45 14.37 9.09
C ASP A 103 16.49 13.00 9.83
N GLU A 104 16.31 12.95 11.16
CA GLU A 104 16.27 11.68 11.90
C GLU A 104 15.09 10.78 11.53
N ALA A 105 14.02 11.35 10.96
CA ALA A 105 12.93 10.56 10.36
C ALA A 105 13.41 9.69 9.18
N LEU A 106 14.50 10.08 8.50
CA LEU A 106 15.15 9.30 7.43
C LEU A 106 16.16 8.29 7.98
N HIS A 107 16.55 8.43 9.25
CA HIS A 107 17.54 7.60 9.94
C HIS A 107 16.94 6.94 11.20
N TYR A 108 15.74 6.37 11.05
CA TYR A 108 15.04 5.73 12.15
C TYR A 108 15.92 4.71 12.91
N ASP A 109 16.21 4.99 14.17
CA ASP A 109 16.88 4.12 15.13
C ASP A 109 15.82 3.47 16.05
N PRO A 110 15.55 2.17 15.92
CA PRO A 110 14.56 1.47 16.75
C PRO A 110 14.91 1.44 18.24
N ASN A 111 16.12 1.84 18.64
CA ASN A 111 16.54 1.89 20.04
C ASN A 111 16.21 3.23 20.73
N LEU A 112 15.74 4.23 19.98
CA LEU A 112 15.34 5.52 20.53
C LEU A 112 13.84 5.55 20.84
N ASP A 113 13.50 6.04 22.03
CA ASP A 113 12.09 6.24 22.45
C ASP A 113 11.60 7.62 21.96
N TYR A 114 11.33 7.71 20.65
CA TYR A 114 10.89 8.92 19.95
C TYR A 114 9.73 9.68 20.65
N PRO A 115 8.71 9.02 21.23
CA PRO A 115 7.67 9.68 22.03
C PRO A 115 8.18 10.53 23.21
N ASN A 116 9.35 10.22 23.78
CA ASN A 116 9.91 10.97 24.91
C ASN A 116 10.69 12.22 24.49
N PHE A 117 10.86 12.46 23.19
CA PHE A 117 11.50 13.67 22.69
C PHE A 117 10.45 14.77 22.61
N PRO A 118 10.47 15.79 23.49
CA PRO A 118 9.47 16.87 23.50
C PRO A 118 9.49 17.72 22.22
N GLN A 119 10.53 17.58 21.39
CA GLN A 119 10.64 18.24 20.08
C GLN A 119 9.87 17.51 18.97
N ILE A 120 9.55 16.22 19.14
CA ILE A 120 8.82 15.41 18.16
C ILE A 120 7.33 15.56 18.45
N VAL A 121 6.78 16.72 18.08
CA VAL A 121 5.34 17.00 18.19
C VAL A 121 4.72 16.94 16.80
N ILE A 122 4.17 15.79 16.44
CA ILE A 122 3.24 15.70 15.31
C ILE A 122 1.92 16.29 15.79
N ARG A 123 1.72 17.59 15.58
CA ARG A 123 0.48 18.30 15.90
C ARG A 123 -0.67 17.72 15.07
N SER A 124 -1.92 17.96 15.47
CA SER A 124 -3.09 17.59 14.66
C SER A 124 -3.09 18.34 13.31
N MET A 125 -3.67 17.73 12.27
CA MET A 125 -3.89 18.38 10.97
C MET A 125 -5.03 19.39 11.06
N SER A 126 -4.79 20.54 11.71
CA SER A 126 -5.79 21.58 11.96
C SER A 126 -5.78 22.72 10.93
N SER A 127 -4.75 22.80 10.08
CA SER A 127 -4.64 23.85 9.07
C SER A 127 -5.48 23.50 7.85
N LYS A 128 -6.64 24.15 7.69
CA LYS A 128 -7.53 23.93 6.55
C LYS A 128 -7.14 24.83 5.37
N CYS A 129 -6.94 24.23 4.20
CA CYS A 129 -6.74 24.97 2.95
C CYS A 129 -8.01 25.74 2.57
N THR A 130 -7.87 27.02 2.25
CA THR A 130 -8.96 27.92 1.85
C THR A 130 -9.57 27.58 0.48
N PHE A 131 -8.80 26.94 -0.41
CA PHE A 131 -9.25 26.65 -1.78
C PHE A 131 -9.93 25.29 -1.91
N CYS A 132 -9.30 24.21 -1.41
CA CYS A 132 -9.78 22.84 -1.63
C CYS A 132 -10.24 22.12 -0.35
N GLY A 133 -10.20 22.80 0.81
CA GLY A 133 -10.65 22.24 2.09
C GLY A 133 -9.74 21.15 2.68
N ALA A 134 -8.59 20.85 2.06
CA ALA A 134 -7.63 19.89 2.57
C ALA A 134 -7.11 20.29 3.96
N LEU A 135 -7.04 19.33 4.86
CA LEU A 135 -6.41 19.46 6.16
C LEU A 135 -4.90 19.26 6.00
N LYS A 136 -4.11 20.06 6.71
CA LYS A 136 -2.65 20.08 6.65
C LYS A 136 -2.06 20.23 8.04
N PHE A 137 -0.81 19.82 8.18
CA PHE A 137 0.00 20.21 9.34
C PHE A 137 0.43 21.68 9.21
N GLU A 138 0.63 22.36 10.34
CA GLU A 138 0.90 23.80 10.42
C GLU A 138 2.13 24.23 9.59
N ALA A 139 3.17 23.39 9.53
CA ALA A 139 4.41 23.66 8.80
C ALA A 139 4.41 23.21 7.32
N GLU A 140 3.32 22.61 6.83
CA GLU A 140 3.24 22.17 5.44
C GLU A 140 3.06 23.33 4.47
N ALA A 141 3.72 23.23 3.31
CA ALA A 141 3.64 24.24 2.27
C ALA A 141 2.19 24.54 1.85
N SER A 142 1.90 25.82 1.59
CA SER A 142 0.57 26.27 1.15
C SER A 142 0.07 25.51 -0.08
N GLY A 143 0.99 25.25 -1.03
CA GLY A 143 0.71 24.61 -2.32
C GLY A 143 0.64 23.08 -2.30
N LEU A 144 0.88 22.40 -1.17
CA LEU A 144 1.00 20.94 -1.13
C LEU A 144 -0.26 20.19 -1.63
N CYS A 145 -1.44 20.75 -1.39
CA CYS A 145 -2.73 20.08 -1.69
C CYS A 145 -3.32 20.42 -3.06
N CYS A 146 -3.27 21.69 -3.48
CA CYS A 146 -3.93 22.17 -4.70
C CYS A 146 -3.09 23.20 -5.47
N SER A 147 -1.78 23.27 -5.19
CA SER A 147 -0.89 24.26 -5.80
C SER A 147 -1.38 25.71 -5.62
N ASN A 148 -1.85 26.05 -4.41
CA ASN A 148 -2.46 27.35 -4.06
C ASN A 148 -3.71 27.67 -4.88
N GLY A 149 -4.64 26.72 -4.98
CA GLY A 149 -5.93 26.89 -5.67
C GLY A 149 -5.86 26.70 -7.18
N LYS A 150 -4.69 26.35 -7.74
CA LYS A 150 -4.50 26.15 -9.18
C LYS A 150 -4.99 24.79 -9.69
N VAL A 151 -5.22 23.85 -8.78
CA VAL A 151 -5.78 22.54 -9.08
C VAL A 151 -7.18 22.46 -8.48
N SER A 152 -8.17 22.30 -9.35
CA SER A 152 -9.55 22.03 -8.98
C SER A 152 -10.02 20.81 -9.79
N LEU A 153 -10.34 19.71 -9.09
CA LEU A 153 -10.79 18.47 -9.71
C LEU A 153 -12.22 18.16 -9.25
N PRO A 154 -13.04 17.52 -10.10
CA PRO A 154 -14.38 17.08 -9.72
C PRO A 154 -14.36 16.20 -8.47
N GLU A 155 -15.38 16.32 -7.62
CA GLU A 155 -15.51 15.47 -6.44
C GLU A 155 -15.64 14.00 -6.82
N LEU A 156 -15.19 13.12 -5.93
CA LEU A 156 -15.33 11.68 -6.14
C LEU A 156 -16.79 11.28 -5.98
N PRO A 157 -17.38 10.51 -6.91
CA PRO A 157 -18.75 10.07 -6.79
C PRO A 157 -18.91 9.13 -5.59
N GLN A 158 -20.14 9.02 -5.08
CA GLN A 158 -20.43 8.04 -4.04
C GLN A 158 -20.28 6.61 -4.58
N LEU A 159 -19.73 5.74 -3.73
CA LEU A 159 -19.57 4.33 -4.04
C LEU A 159 -20.95 3.67 -4.22
N PRO A 160 -21.15 2.83 -5.26
CA PRO A 160 -22.37 2.06 -5.43
C PRO A 160 -22.45 0.91 -4.41
N GLU A 161 -23.66 0.41 -4.17
CA GLU A 161 -23.85 -0.81 -3.37
C GLU A 161 -23.53 -2.07 -4.21
N PRO A 162 -22.97 -3.14 -3.63
CA PRO A 162 -22.72 -3.36 -2.19
C PRO A 162 -21.39 -2.78 -1.68
N LEU A 163 -20.60 -2.13 -2.54
CA LEU A 163 -19.23 -1.69 -2.23
C LEU A 163 -19.21 -0.65 -1.11
N LYS A 164 -20.15 0.29 -1.11
CA LYS A 164 -20.30 1.28 -0.03
C LYS A 164 -20.46 0.60 1.33
N SER A 165 -21.46 -0.27 1.50
CA SER A 165 -21.69 -0.99 2.75
C SER A 165 -20.51 -1.87 3.18
N LEU A 166 -19.76 -2.43 2.23
CA LEU A 166 -18.54 -3.21 2.50
C LEU A 166 -17.38 -2.35 3.03
N MET A 167 -17.24 -1.13 2.51
CA MET A 167 -16.18 -0.19 2.90
C MET A 167 -16.45 0.44 4.26
N GLU A 168 -17.72 0.78 4.54
CA GLU A 168 -18.17 1.37 5.81
C GLU A 168 -18.21 0.35 6.97
N GLY A 169 -18.16 -0.95 6.68
CA GLY A 169 -18.25 -2.00 7.70
C GLY A 169 -19.68 -2.47 8.02
N ASN A 170 -20.68 -1.98 7.29
CA ASN A 170 -22.10 -2.25 7.51
C ASN A 170 -22.56 -3.59 6.90
N HIS A 171 -21.76 -4.21 6.02
CA HIS A 171 -22.06 -5.50 5.41
C HIS A 171 -21.47 -6.69 6.22
N PRO A 172 -22.15 -7.86 6.33
CA PRO A 172 -21.64 -9.01 7.10
C PRO A 172 -20.26 -9.53 6.67
N LYS A 173 -19.92 -9.37 5.39
CA LYS A 173 -18.62 -9.77 4.82
C LYS A 173 -17.55 -8.67 4.83
N SER A 174 -17.82 -7.49 5.40
CA SER A 174 -16.91 -6.33 5.34
C SER A 174 -15.51 -6.66 5.88
N LYS A 175 -15.43 -7.34 7.02
CA LYS A 175 -14.14 -7.72 7.63
C LYS A 175 -13.30 -8.61 6.70
N GLN A 176 -13.92 -9.60 6.07
CA GLN A 176 -13.26 -10.48 5.12
C GLN A 176 -12.86 -9.72 3.84
N PHE A 177 -13.78 -8.92 3.29
CA PHE A 177 -13.56 -8.11 2.10
C PHE A 177 -12.37 -7.16 2.28
N LEU A 178 -12.36 -6.37 3.35
CA LEU A 178 -11.29 -5.41 3.66
C LEU A 178 -9.94 -6.08 3.93
N THR A 179 -9.93 -7.28 4.51
CA THR A 179 -8.70 -8.07 4.72
C THR A 179 -8.14 -8.59 3.38
N MET A 180 -9.01 -8.89 2.43
CA MET A 180 -8.65 -9.48 1.12
C MET A 180 -8.86 -8.50 -0.04
N ILE A 181 -8.91 -7.20 0.22
CA ILE A 181 -9.36 -6.19 -0.74
C ILE A 181 -8.52 -6.16 -2.03
N ARG A 182 -7.21 -6.44 -1.92
CA ARG A 182 -6.33 -6.62 -3.09
C ARG A 182 -6.78 -7.79 -3.97
N LYS A 183 -7.10 -8.94 -3.38
CA LYS A 183 -7.60 -10.11 -4.12
C LYS A 183 -8.92 -9.79 -4.82
N TYR A 184 -9.85 -9.15 -4.13
CA TYR A 184 -11.11 -8.74 -4.74
C TYR A 184 -10.89 -7.76 -5.90
N ASN A 185 -10.01 -6.76 -5.76
CA ASN A 185 -9.69 -5.87 -6.88
C ASN A 185 -9.02 -6.61 -8.04
N SER A 186 -8.06 -7.50 -7.75
CA SER A 186 -7.39 -8.34 -8.77
C SER A 186 -8.34 -9.28 -9.50
N SER A 187 -9.47 -9.68 -8.88
CA SER A 187 -10.52 -10.44 -9.57
C SER A 187 -11.23 -9.62 -10.66
N PHE A 188 -11.22 -8.29 -10.59
CA PHE A 188 -11.92 -7.41 -11.53
C PHE A 188 -11.01 -6.58 -12.44
N GLN A 189 -9.71 -6.45 -12.13
CA GLN A 189 -8.77 -5.70 -12.95
C GLN A 189 -8.81 -6.14 -14.42
N MET A 190 -8.80 -5.18 -15.33
CA MET A 190 -8.85 -5.40 -16.78
C MET A 190 -7.45 -5.52 -17.37
N THR A 191 -6.46 -5.03 -16.66
CA THR A 191 -5.06 -4.98 -17.09
C THR A 191 -4.21 -5.86 -16.20
N SER A 192 -3.13 -6.39 -16.77
CA SER A 192 -2.07 -7.01 -15.98
C SER A 192 -1.13 -5.94 -15.47
N PHE A 193 -0.70 -6.08 -14.22
CA PHE A 193 0.32 -5.26 -13.58
C PHE A 193 1.64 -6.02 -13.60
N GLY A 194 2.70 -5.41 -14.11
CA GLY A 194 4.02 -6.02 -14.14
C GLY A 194 5.15 -5.02 -13.93
N THR A 195 6.32 -5.56 -13.61
CA THR A 195 7.56 -4.80 -13.50
C THR A 195 8.70 -5.45 -14.24
N SER A 196 9.65 -4.64 -14.71
CA SER A 196 10.82 -5.10 -15.49
C SER A 196 11.73 -6.03 -14.70
N LEU A 197 11.69 -5.95 -13.37
CA LEU A 197 12.35 -6.88 -12.46
C LEU A 197 11.29 -7.64 -11.67
N PRO A 198 11.56 -8.89 -11.25
CA PRO A 198 10.65 -9.62 -10.40
C PRO A 198 10.26 -8.79 -9.18
N MET A 199 8.97 -8.81 -8.83
CA MET A 199 8.52 -8.33 -7.52
C MET A 199 9.38 -9.01 -6.45
N LEU A 200 9.70 -8.28 -5.39
CA LEU A 200 10.47 -8.78 -4.23
C LEU A 200 9.59 -9.71 -3.38
N ASP A 201 9.07 -10.76 -4.01
CA ASP A 201 8.12 -11.72 -3.47
C ASP A 201 8.73 -13.12 -3.56
N SER A 202 9.62 -13.43 -2.63
CA SER A 202 9.98 -14.82 -2.38
C SER A 202 10.17 -15.03 -0.88
N THR A 203 9.16 -15.65 -0.25
CA THR A 203 9.11 -16.20 1.12
C THR A 203 8.60 -15.26 2.24
N GLY A 204 7.39 -15.53 2.73
CA GLY A 204 6.86 -15.00 4.00
C GLY A 204 5.64 -14.07 3.92
N PHE A 205 5.16 -13.63 5.09
CA PHE A 205 4.13 -12.60 5.22
C PHE A 205 4.74 -11.21 5.00
N MET A 206 4.37 -10.54 3.91
CA MET A 206 4.87 -9.20 3.56
C MET A 206 3.74 -8.17 3.70
N PRO A 207 3.74 -7.34 4.76
CA PRO A 207 2.70 -6.31 4.95
C PRO A 207 2.86 -5.10 4.00
N THR A 208 4.02 -4.95 3.36
CA THR A 208 4.35 -3.82 2.47
C THR A 208 4.26 -4.22 0.99
N PHE A 209 3.76 -3.34 0.12
CA PHE A 209 3.86 -3.51 -1.33
C PHE A 209 5.16 -2.87 -1.82
N ARG A 210 5.99 -3.62 -2.54
CA ARG A 210 7.32 -3.17 -3.01
C ARG A 210 7.49 -3.56 -4.47
N ILE A 211 7.98 -2.62 -5.26
CA ILE A 211 8.22 -2.81 -6.68
C ILE A 211 9.67 -2.48 -7.00
N GLN A 212 10.22 -3.07 -8.06
CA GLN A 212 11.55 -2.75 -8.55
C GLN A 212 11.54 -2.70 -10.08
N GLY A 213 12.24 -1.73 -10.65
CA GLY A 213 12.29 -1.53 -12.09
C GLY A 213 11.10 -0.73 -12.63
N GLN A 214 10.90 -0.80 -13.95
CA GLN A 214 9.84 -0.07 -14.64
C GLN A 214 8.50 -0.80 -14.47
N VAL A 215 7.45 -0.07 -14.08
CA VAL A 215 6.07 -0.56 -14.02
C VAL A 215 5.43 -0.49 -15.40
N TYR A 216 4.61 -1.48 -15.73
CA TYR A 216 3.79 -1.47 -16.93
C TYR A 216 2.43 -2.10 -16.68
N HIS A 217 1.39 -1.45 -17.19
CA HIS A 217 0.06 -2.02 -17.33
C HIS A 217 -0.10 -2.55 -18.75
N LYS A 218 -0.50 -3.82 -18.88
CA LYS A 218 -0.70 -4.45 -20.18
C LYS A 218 -2.13 -4.97 -20.34
N ALA A 219 -2.74 -4.67 -21.47
CA ALA A 219 -4.01 -5.26 -21.89
C ALA A 219 -3.77 -6.34 -22.94
N GLY A 220 -4.48 -7.46 -22.81
CA GLY A 220 -4.54 -8.50 -23.84
C GLY A 220 -5.68 -8.27 -24.82
N SER A 221 -5.84 -9.21 -25.76
CA SER A 221 -7.01 -9.26 -26.64
C SER A 221 -8.31 -9.50 -25.87
N LEU A 222 -9.43 -9.25 -26.54
CA LEU A 222 -10.77 -9.41 -25.96
C LEU A 222 -11.08 -10.88 -25.63
N MET A 223 -10.59 -11.81 -26.45
CA MET A 223 -10.75 -13.26 -26.25
C MET A 223 -9.41 -13.94 -25.98
N SER A 224 -9.46 -15.07 -25.27
CA SER A 224 -8.36 -16.01 -25.10
C SER A 224 -7.96 -16.64 -26.45
N LEU A 225 -6.71 -17.08 -26.53
CA LEU A 225 -6.25 -17.93 -27.63
C LEU A 225 -6.82 -19.35 -27.48
N PRO A 226 -6.92 -20.12 -28.57
CA PRO A 226 -7.36 -21.52 -28.48
C PRO A 226 -6.50 -22.30 -27.48
N ASN A 227 -7.14 -23.00 -26.54
CA ASN A 227 -6.52 -23.77 -25.45
C ASN A 227 -5.87 -22.93 -24.33
N GLU A 228 -5.98 -21.61 -24.36
CA GLU A 228 -5.66 -20.78 -23.22
C GLU A 228 -6.93 -20.42 -22.46
N GLU A 229 -6.78 -20.26 -21.15
CA GLU A 229 -7.89 -19.83 -20.32
C GLU A 229 -7.92 -18.30 -20.18
N GLU A 230 -9.11 -17.73 -20.00
CA GLU A 230 -9.35 -16.29 -19.96
C GLU A 230 -8.72 -15.66 -18.72
N LYS A 231 -8.10 -14.48 -18.89
CA LYS A 231 -7.47 -13.71 -17.81
C LYS A 231 -7.79 -12.21 -17.96
N PHE A 232 -7.82 -11.49 -16.84
CA PHE A 232 -8.00 -10.03 -16.80
C PHE A 232 -9.25 -9.59 -17.60
N LEU A 233 -9.09 -8.66 -18.54
CA LEU A 233 -10.14 -8.16 -19.45
C LEU A 233 -10.94 -9.28 -20.13
N GLN A 234 -10.31 -10.39 -20.54
CA GLN A 234 -10.98 -11.46 -21.29
C GLN A 234 -12.15 -12.09 -20.51
N THR A 235 -12.10 -12.01 -19.18
CA THR A 235 -13.15 -12.55 -18.32
C THR A 235 -14.49 -11.87 -18.60
N TYR A 236 -14.50 -10.58 -18.95
CA TYR A 236 -15.72 -9.83 -19.28
C TYR A 236 -16.37 -10.25 -20.61
N PHE A 237 -15.67 -11.06 -21.42
CA PHE A 237 -16.11 -11.49 -22.76
C PHE A 237 -16.58 -12.96 -22.80
N LEU A 238 -16.74 -13.61 -21.65
CA LEU A 238 -17.26 -14.98 -21.57
C LEU A 238 -18.75 -15.10 -21.93
N GLY A 239 -19.50 -13.99 -21.90
CA GLY A 239 -20.93 -13.94 -22.27
C GLY A 239 -21.90 -14.56 -21.26
N ASN A 240 -21.39 -15.17 -20.18
CA ASN A 240 -22.20 -15.75 -19.11
C ASN A 240 -21.68 -15.30 -17.74
N GLU A 241 -22.49 -14.54 -17.01
CA GLU A 241 -22.10 -13.96 -15.70
C GLU A 241 -21.69 -15.01 -14.67
N GLU A 242 -22.29 -16.20 -14.67
CA GLU A 242 -21.89 -17.28 -13.78
C GLU A 242 -20.52 -17.85 -14.19
N ALA A 243 -20.26 -17.97 -15.50
CA ALA A 243 -18.95 -18.38 -16.00
C ALA A 243 -17.88 -17.35 -15.65
N GLU A 244 -18.17 -16.04 -15.77
CA GLU A 244 -17.28 -14.96 -15.32
C GLU A 244 -16.94 -15.08 -13.84
N ALA A 245 -17.95 -15.20 -12.98
CA ALA A 245 -17.75 -15.29 -11.54
C ALA A 245 -16.96 -16.54 -11.15
N LYS A 246 -17.27 -17.70 -11.77
CA LYS A 246 -16.53 -18.95 -11.57
C LYS A 246 -15.07 -18.79 -11.99
N ARG A 247 -14.82 -18.17 -13.15
CA ARG A 247 -13.47 -17.90 -13.67
C ARG A 247 -12.67 -17.02 -12.71
N ARG A 248 -13.26 -15.95 -12.18
CA ARG A 248 -12.63 -15.05 -11.20
C ARG A 248 -12.23 -15.79 -9.92
N CYS A 249 -13.09 -16.68 -9.42
CA CYS A 249 -12.80 -17.50 -8.25
C CYS A 249 -11.69 -18.52 -8.49
N THR A 250 -11.61 -19.10 -9.70
CA THR A 250 -10.53 -20.02 -10.07
C THR A 250 -9.19 -19.30 -10.18
N LEU A 251 -9.17 -18.12 -10.81
CA LEU A 251 -7.96 -17.31 -10.96
C LEU A 251 -7.43 -16.77 -9.63
N ILE A 252 -8.33 -16.33 -8.74
CA ILE A 252 -7.98 -15.71 -7.47
C ILE A 252 -8.57 -16.52 -6.30
N PRO A 253 -7.87 -17.57 -5.84
CA PRO A 253 -8.37 -18.44 -4.79
C PRO A 253 -8.45 -17.73 -3.43
N GLY A 254 -9.47 -18.12 -2.65
CA GLY A 254 -9.78 -17.56 -1.33
C GLY A 254 -10.77 -16.39 -1.35
N THR A 255 -11.30 -16.02 -2.52
CA THR A 255 -12.43 -15.08 -2.65
C THR A 255 -13.76 -15.81 -2.44
N THR A 256 -14.78 -15.09 -1.98
CA THR A 256 -16.13 -15.66 -1.77
C THR A 256 -16.99 -15.48 -3.00
N LYS A 257 -17.44 -16.59 -3.62
CA LYS A 257 -18.24 -16.59 -4.87
C LYS A 257 -19.42 -15.61 -4.83
N SER A 258 -20.27 -15.70 -3.81
CA SER A 258 -21.44 -14.81 -3.69
C SER A 258 -21.09 -13.32 -3.58
N LEU A 259 -19.91 -12.99 -3.04
CA LEU A 259 -19.45 -11.60 -3.01
C LEU A 259 -18.88 -11.17 -4.38
N ILE A 260 -18.17 -12.07 -5.08
CA ILE A 260 -17.75 -11.84 -6.47
C ILE A 260 -18.95 -11.61 -7.37
N GLU A 261 -19.98 -12.45 -7.30
CA GLU A 261 -21.23 -12.28 -8.07
C GLU A 261 -21.91 -10.92 -7.78
N SER A 262 -21.98 -10.53 -6.51
CA SER A 262 -22.58 -9.24 -6.12
C SER A 262 -21.78 -8.02 -6.60
N LEU A 263 -20.44 -8.07 -6.48
CA LEU A 263 -19.55 -7.00 -6.97
C LEU A 263 -19.52 -6.95 -8.51
N GLN A 264 -19.58 -8.11 -9.16
CA GLN A 264 -19.64 -8.22 -10.62
C GLN A 264 -20.90 -7.55 -11.16
N LYS A 265 -22.06 -7.88 -10.58
CA LYS A 265 -23.33 -7.24 -10.94
C LYS A 265 -23.26 -5.71 -10.77
N MET A 266 -22.72 -5.25 -9.65
CA MET A 266 -22.52 -3.81 -9.41
C MET A 266 -21.64 -3.15 -10.48
N LEU A 267 -20.53 -3.77 -10.89
CA LEU A 267 -19.68 -3.25 -11.97
C LEU A 267 -20.37 -3.29 -13.33
N HIS A 268 -21.17 -4.31 -13.63
CA HIS A 268 -21.94 -4.38 -14.87
C HIS A 268 -22.95 -3.23 -14.98
N GLU A 269 -23.56 -2.85 -13.86
CA GLU A 269 -24.57 -1.79 -13.78
C GLU A 269 -23.98 -0.37 -13.72
N ASN A 270 -22.75 -0.21 -13.21
CA ASN A 270 -22.20 1.13 -12.90
C ASN A 270 -20.94 1.50 -13.68
N ASN A 271 -20.16 0.53 -14.17
CA ASN A 271 -18.88 0.79 -14.83
C ASN A 271 -19.07 0.96 -16.34
N HIS A 272 -18.82 2.17 -16.85
CA HIS A 272 -19.08 2.47 -18.27
C HIS A 272 -18.18 1.68 -19.24
N TYR A 273 -16.96 1.30 -18.84
CA TYR A 273 -16.11 0.43 -19.67
C TYR A 273 -16.74 -0.96 -19.79
N VAL A 274 -17.18 -1.54 -18.67
CA VAL A 274 -17.79 -2.88 -18.65
C VAL A 274 -19.09 -2.92 -19.44
N GLN A 275 -19.95 -1.90 -19.28
CA GLN A 275 -21.18 -1.78 -20.05
C GLN A 275 -20.91 -1.82 -21.55
N LYS A 276 -19.91 -1.06 -21.99
CA LYS A 276 -19.55 -0.99 -23.41
C LYS A 276 -18.86 -2.24 -23.92
N PHE A 277 -18.05 -2.90 -23.10
CA PHE A 277 -17.52 -4.23 -23.45
C PHE A 277 -18.63 -5.24 -23.68
N LYS A 278 -19.71 -5.19 -22.87
CA LYS A 278 -20.87 -6.07 -23.04
C LYS A 278 -21.67 -5.72 -24.30
N MET A 279 -21.99 -4.44 -24.51
CA MET A 279 -22.67 -3.97 -25.73
C MET A 279 -21.89 -4.35 -27.01
N ALA A 280 -20.56 -4.22 -26.98
CA ALA A 280 -19.68 -4.57 -28.11
C ALA A 280 -19.87 -6.01 -28.62
N ILE A 281 -20.09 -6.95 -27.70
CA ILE A 281 -20.26 -8.38 -28.02
C ILE A 281 -21.63 -8.61 -28.65
N GLU A 282 -22.66 -7.94 -28.14
CA GLU A 282 -24.03 -8.05 -28.63
C GLU A 282 -24.16 -7.49 -30.05
N ASP A 283 -23.53 -6.34 -30.32
CA ASP A 283 -23.67 -5.60 -31.57
C ASP A 283 -22.79 -6.11 -32.73
N ASN A 284 -21.62 -6.72 -32.45
CA ASN A 284 -20.67 -7.15 -33.48
C ASN A 284 -20.01 -8.51 -33.17
N PRO A 285 -20.68 -9.64 -33.51
CA PRO A 285 -20.10 -10.97 -33.33
C PRO A 285 -18.98 -11.32 -34.34
N THR A 286 -18.67 -10.43 -35.29
CA THR A 286 -17.71 -10.64 -36.38
C THR A 286 -16.26 -10.85 -35.91
N GLU A 287 -15.40 -11.44 -36.75
CA GLU A 287 -14.00 -11.71 -36.40
C GLU A 287 -13.14 -10.44 -36.23
N ASP A 288 -13.53 -9.33 -36.86
CA ASP A 288 -12.77 -8.08 -36.89
C ASP A 288 -13.15 -7.07 -35.78
N LEU A 289 -13.75 -7.53 -34.67
CA LEU A 289 -14.12 -6.64 -33.57
C LEU A 289 -12.86 -5.95 -32.99
N GLN A 290 -12.87 -4.62 -33.01
CA GLN A 290 -11.86 -3.77 -32.39
C GLN A 290 -12.52 -2.75 -31.45
N ILE A 291 -12.10 -2.76 -30.18
CA ILE A 291 -12.55 -1.78 -29.18
C ILE A 291 -11.43 -0.78 -28.96
N VAL A 292 -11.72 0.51 -29.12
CA VAL A 292 -10.74 1.59 -28.94
C VAL A 292 -11.14 2.45 -27.76
N ILE A 293 -10.26 2.50 -26.76
CA ILE A 293 -10.40 3.43 -25.64
C ILE A 293 -9.51 4.64 -25.95
N LYS A 294 -10.13 5.80 -26.12
CA LYS A 294 -9.43 7.04 -26.47
C LYS A 294 -8.65 7.60 -25.28
N ALA A 295 -7.40 7.99 -25.52
CA ALA A 295 -6.51 8.52 -24.49
C ALA A 295 -6.91 9.91 -24.00
N ASP A 296 -7.39 10.73 -24.92
CA ASP A 296 -7.92 12.05 -24.65
C ASP A 296 -9.40 12.06 -25.02
N ARG A 297 -10.26 12.39 -24.05
CA ARG A 297 -11.64 12.76 -24.36
C ARG A 297 -11.61 14.21 -24.80
N LYS A 298 -12.17 14.53 -25.96
CA LYS A 298 -12.44 15.93 -26.31
C LYS A 298 -13.48 16.45 -25.31
N PRO A 299 -13.20 17.52 -24.53
CA PRO A 299 -14.25 18.22 -23.81
C PRO A 299 -15.32 18.66 -24.81
N ILE A 300 -16.59 18.50 -24.46
CA ILE A 300 -17.70 19.03 -25.27
C ILE A 300 -17.63 20.57 -25.16
N GLU A 301 -16.83 21.20 -26.01
CA GLU A 301 -16.97 22.61 -26.35
C GLU A 301 -17.58 22.68 -27.75
N GLY A 302 -18.91 22.84 -27.83
CA GLY A 302 -19.59 23.05 -29.10
C GLY A 302 -21.10 22.84 -29.04
N HIS A 303 -21.83 23.95 -28.84
CA HIS A 303 -23.26 24.16 -29.13
C HIS A 303 -24.24 23.00 -28.89
N GLU A 304 -25.06 23.20 -27.85
CA GLU A 304 -26.25 22.46 -27.41
C GLU A 304 -27.39 22.34 -28.44
N ARG A 305 -27.13 22.60 -29.72
CA ARG A 305 -28.11 22.48 -30.81
C ARG A 305 -27.40 21.94 -32.02
N VAL A 306 -27.43 20.61 -32.19
CA VAL A 306 -27.64 19.88 -33.45
C VAL A 306 -27.42 18.38 -33.18
N PHE A 307 -28.50 17.62 -33.44
CA PHE A 307 -28.69 16.16 -33.44
C PHE A 307 -28.70 15.37 -32.12
N ASN A 308 -29.89 14.79 -31.88
CA ASN A 308 -30.18 13.76 -30.90
C ASN A 308 -29.21 12.57 -31.03
N THR A 309 -28.24 12.46 -30.12
CA THR A 309 -27.42 11.26 -29.88
C THR A 309 -27.24 11.15 -28.36
N PRO A 310 -27.26 9.96 -27.73
CA PRO A 310 -27.40 9.88 -26.28
C PRO A 310 -26.23 10.56 -25.56
N ALA A 311 -26.55 11.65 -24.86
CA ALA A 311 -25.62 12.37 -24.00
C ALA A 311 -25.27 11.50 -22.80
N LEU A 312 -24.14 10.78 -22.87
CA LEU A 312 -23.32 10.29 -21.75
C LEU A 312 -22.05 9.62 -22.29
N ASN A 313 -20.93 10.32 -22.20
CA ASN A 313 -19.55 9.78 -22.23
C ASN A 313 -19.17 8.92 -23.46
N GLU A 314 -18.70 9.58 -24.52
CA GLU A 314 -17.96 8.96 -25.64
C GLU A 314 -16.63 8.35 -25.16
N VAL A 315 -16.67 7.08 -24.73
CA VAL A 315 -15.51 6.32 -24.26
C VAL A 315 -15.70 4.88 -24.69
N ALA A 316 -15.01 4.42 -25.73
CA ALA A 316 -15.32 3.18 -26.47
C ALA A 316 -16.52 3.33 -27.40
N ILE A 317 -16.23 3.66 -28.66
CA ILE A 317 -17.10 3.31 -29.79
C ILE A 317 -16.21 2.59 -30.81
N ILE A 318 -16.65 1.38 -31.13
CA ILE A 318 -16.16 0.50 -32.18
C ILE A 318 -16.59 1.07 -33.52
N ILE A 319 -15.72 1.01 -34.53
CA ILE A 319 -15.97 0.59 -35.92
C ILE A 319 -14.75 0.97 -36.74
N ALA A 320 -14.29 -0.01 -37.54
CA ALA A 320 -13.22 0.05 -38.52
C ALA A 320 -12.80 1.46 -38.98
N GLY A 321 -11.60 1.87 -38.57
CA GLY A 321 -10.92 3.06 -39.05
C GLY A 321 -9.45 3.00 -38.64
N ASN A 322 -8.54 3.40 -39.53
CA ASN A 322 -7.09 3.26 -39.33
C ASN A 322 -6.45 4.43 -38.54
N ASP A 323 -7.26 5.38 -38.05
CA ASP A 323 -6.78 6.59 -37.39
C ASP A 323 -6.80 6.44 -35.86
N PHE A 324 -5.77 5.78 -35.35
CA PHE A 324 -5.52 5.64 -33.91
C PHE A 324 -4.38 6.56 -33.47
N GLU A 325 -4.55 7.23 -32.33
CA GLU A 325 -3.46 7.96 -31.72
C GLU A 325 -2.53 7.01 -30.96
N LYS A 326 -1.25 7.40 -30.82
CA LYS A 326 -0.22 6.55 -30.18
C LYS A 326 -0.56 6.14 -28.75
N ARG A 327 -1.35 6.94 -28.02
CA ARG A 327 -1.77 6.64 -26.65
C ARG A 327 -3.06 5.83 -26.57
N ASP A 328 -3.85 5.73 -27.63
CA ASP A 328 -5.13 5.02 -27.62
C ASP A 328 -4.93 3.53 -27.29
N ILE A 329 -5.83 2.98 -26.48
CA ILE A 329 -5.84 1.54 -26.19
C ILE A 329 -6.70 0.85 -27.24
N VAL A 330 -6.07 0.21 -28.21
CA VAL A 330 -6.75 -0.54 -29.26
C VAL A 330 -6.77 -2.02 -28.89
N LEU A 331 -7.95 -2.57 -28.58
CA LEU A 331 -8.13 -3.96 -28.20
C LEU A 331 -8.72 -4.73 -29.39
N THR A 332 -8.05 -5.78 -29.83
CA THR A 332 -8.50 -6.63 -30.95
C THR A 332 -9.14 -7.91 -30.41
N LYS A 333 -10.02 -8.52 -31.19
CA LYS A 333 -10.75 -9.75 -30.80
C LYS A 333 -9.81 -10.87 -30.31
N ARG A 334 -8.84 -11.26 -31.15
CA ARG A 334 -7.80 -12.26 -30.81
C ARG A 334 -6.45 -11.74 -31.26
N SER A 335 -5.48 -11.75 -30.36
CA SER A 335 -4.09 -11.43 -30.64
C SER A 335 -3.21 -12.10 -29.60
N ASN A 336 -2.00 -12.48 -29.99
CA ASN A 336 -0.99 -12.95 -29.04
C ASN A 336 -0.18 -11.78 -28.43
N GLU A 337 -0.46 -10.55 -28.84
CA GLU A 337 0.26 -9.37 -28.38
C GLU A 337 -0.40 -8.74 -27.16
N LEU A 338 0.41 -8.48 -26.14
CA LEU A 338 0.04 -7.64 -25.01
C LEU A 338 0.40 -6.18 -25.31
N LYS A 339 -0.57 -5.28 -25.19
CA LYS A 339 -0.38 -3.85 -25.43
C LYS A 339 -0.11 -3.11 -24.14
N ASN A 340 0.97 -2.33 -24.10
CA ASN A 340 1.24 -1.44 -22.99
C ASN A 340 0.25 -0.29 -23.01
N ILE A 341 -0.34 0.01 -21.85
CA ILE A 341 -1.17 1.20 -21.66
C ILE A 341 -0.25 2.32 -21.23
N CYS A 342 -0.35 3.47 -21.91
CA CYS A 342 0.41 4.65 -21.53
C CYS A 342 0.00 5.12 -20.14
N GLU A 343 0.98 5.46 -19.31
CA GLU A 343 0.80 5.90 -17.92
C GLU A 343 -0.07 7.17 -17.85
N THR A 344 -0.04 7.99 -18.90
CA THR A 344 -0.84 9.23 -19.01
C THR A 344 -2.22 9.03 -19.65
N HIS A 345 -2.63 7.78 -19.88
CA HIS A 345 -3.96 7.48 -20.38
C HIS A 345 -5.01 7.71 -19.29
N ILE A 346 -6.12 8.37 -19.65
CA ILE A 346 -7.18 8.75 -18.71
C ILE A 346 -7.78 7.54 -17.97
N SER A 347 -7.87 6.39 -18.64
CA SER A 347 -8.39 5.13 -18.09
C SER A 347 -7.35 4.30 -17.30
N TYR A 348 -6.07 4.71 -17.23
CA TYR A 348 -4.99 3.90 -16.65
C TYR A 348 -5.32 3.38 -15.25
N ASP A 349 -5.80 4.27 -14.39
CA ASP A 349 -6.14 3.98 -13.00
C ASP A 349 -7.39 3.08 -12.92
N ALA A 350 -8.45 3.40 -13.66
CA ALA A 350 -9.75 2.71 -13.58
C ALA A 350 -9.68 1.26 -14.11
N LEU A 351 -8.87 1.01 -15.15
CA LEU A 351 -8.68 -0.33 -15.70
C LEU A 351 -7.91 -1.26 -14.75
N GLN A 352 -6.99 -0.70 -13.95
CA GLN A 352 -6.18 -1.46 -12.98
C GLN A 352 -6.85 -1.58 -11.60
N TYR A 353 -7.61 -0.57 -11.18
CA TYR A 353 -8.30 -0.54 -9.87
C TYR A 353 -9.82 -0.39 -9.98
N PRO A 354 -10.55 -1.34 -10.61
CA PRO A 354 -12.00 -1.19 -10.82
C PRO A 354 -12.81 -1.07 -9.53
N LEU A 355 -12.33 -1.60 -8.39
CA LEU A 355 -13.04 -1.43 -7.12
C LEU A 355 -12.75 -0.08 -6.46
N MET A 356 -11.66 0.61 -6.81
CA MET A 356 -11.43 2.00 -6.37
C MET A 356 -12.18 3.00 -7.25
N PHE A 357 -12.38 2.63 -8.52
CA PHE A 357 -13.06 3.43 -9.53
C PHE A 357 -14.24 2.62 -10.14
N PRO A 358 -15.30 2.36 -9.34
CA PRO A 358 -16.39 1.46 -9.71
C PRO A 358 -17.21 1.95 -10.89
N ARG A 359 -17.19 3.26 -11.20
CA ARG A 359 -17.88 3.80 -12.37
C ARG A 359 -16.98 3.91 -13.59
N GLY A 360 -15.68 3.61 -13.47
CA GLY A 360 -14.70 3.86 -14.52
C GLY A 360 -14.26 5.33 -14.54
N GLU A 361 -14.18 5.96 -13.36
CA GLU A 361 -13.80 7.35 -13.17
C GLU A 361 -12.46 7.68 -13.83
N ASP A 362 -12.36 8.90 -14.34
CA ASP A 362 -11.19 9.37 -15.08
C ASP A 362 -10.01 9.66 -14.13
N GLY A 363 -8.87 9.06 -14.47
CA GLY A 363 -7.59 9.30 -13.83
C GLY A 363 -6.86 10.51 -14.42
N TYR A 364 -5.57 10.59 -14.14
CA TYR A 364 -4.72 11.67 -14.66
C TYR A 364 -4.49 11.56 -16.18
N THR A 365 -4.64 12.68 -16.89
CA THR A 365 -4.20 12.91 -18.27
C THR A 365 -3.45 14.25 -18.38
N ILE A 366 -2.60 14.39 -19.40
CA ILE A 366 -1.72 15.56 -19.59
C ILE A 366 -2.53 16.84 -19.84
N ASN A 367 -3.70 16.73 -20.48
CA ASN A 367 -4.49 17.87 -20.95
C ASN A 367 -5.41 18.50 -19.89
N ILE A 368 -5.09 18.34 -18.60
CA ILE A 368 -5.86 18.97 -17.51
C ILE A 368 -5.29 20.37 -17.28
N ASN A 369 -6.08 21.42 -17.52
CA ASN A 369 -5.66 22.81 -17.29
C ASN A 369 -5.70 23.19 -15.80
N GLN A 370 -4.72 23.99 -15.39
CA GLN A 370 -4.79 24.69 -14.11
C GLN A 370 -5.88 25.75 -14.16
N VAL A 371 -6.45 26.06 -13.00
CA VAL A 371 -7.44 27.14 -12.84
C VAL A 371 -6.82 28.33 -12.12
N GLU A 372 -7.41 29.50 -12.32
CA GLU A 372 -7.10 30.68 -11.53
C GLU A 372 -7.63 30.51 -10.09
N PRO A 373 -6.81 30.77 -9.05
CA PRO A 373 -7.23 30.57 -7.68
C PRO A 373 -8.47 31.40 -7.32
N GLY A 374 -9.53 30.73 -6.90
CA GLY A 374 -10.78 31.39 -6.51
C GLY A 374 -11.72 31.73 -7.67
N THR A 375 -11.36 31.40 -8.91
CA THR A 375 -12.25 31.51 -10.09
C THR A 375 -12.30 30.16 -10.83
N SER A 376 -13.14 30.07 -11.87
CA SER A 376 -13.21 28.91 -12.77
C SER A 376 -12.46 29.13 -14.09
N ASN A 377 -11.68 30.20 -14.20
CA ASN A 377 -10.93 30.53 -15.42
C ASN A 377 -9.75 29.57 -15.57
N GLN A 378 -9.53 29.05 -16.78
CA GLN A 378 -8.42 28.14 -17.06
C GLN A 378 -7.17 28.91 -17.48
N PHE A 379 -6.01 28.46 -17.01
CA PHE A 379 -4.70 28.89 -17.52
C PHE A 379 -4.24 27.99 -18.66
N ASN A 380 -3.36 28.51 -19.51
CA ASN A 380 -2.63 27.73 -20.51
C ASN A 380 -1.50 26.86 -19.91
N LYS A 381 -1.59 26.52 -18.62
CA LYS A 381 -0.61 25.69 -17.91
C LYS A 381 -1.30 24.42 -17.42
N MET A 382 -0.70 23.29 -17.71
CA MET A 382 -1.25 21.98 -17.37
C MET A 382 -0.98 21.59 -15.90
N VAL A 383 -1.86 20.77 -15.34
CA VAL A 383 -1.71 20.10 -14.04
C VAL A 383 -0.73 18.94 -14.22
N SER A 384 0.28 18.83 -13.35
CA SER A 384 1.19 17.68 -13.33
C SER A 384 0.55 16.47 -12.64
N ALA A 385 1.03 15.26 -12.94
CA ALA A 385 0.57 14.06 -12.26
C ALA A 385 0.72 14.17 -10.73
N MET A 386 1.84 14.74 -10.26
CA MET A 386 2.09 14.97 -8.84
C MET A 386 1.00 15.83 -8.19
N SER A 387 0.65 16.96 -8.82
CA SER A 387 -0.37 17.86 -8.27
C SER A 387 -1.78 17.25 -8.35
N PHE A 388 -2.08 16.45 -9.38
CA PHE A 388 -3.33 15.71 -9.49
C PHE A 388 -3.51 14.71 -8.34
N TYR A 389 -2.51 13.84 -8.12
CA TYR A 389 -2.59 12.82 -7.08
C TYR A 389 -2.48 13.42 -5.68
N ALA A 390 -1.70 14.47 -5.49
CA ALA A 390 -1.68 15.23 -4.23
C ALA A 390 -3.08 15.77 -3.91
N TYR A 391 -3.79 16.36 -4.87
CA TYR A 391 -5.16 16.82 -4.66
C TYR A 391 -6.11 15.67 -4.29
N ARG A 392 -6.04 14.53 -4.99
CA ARG A 392 -6.92 13.37 -4.77
C ARG A 392 -6.69 12.70 -3.41
N LEU A 393 -5.47 12.70 -2.89
CA LEU A 393 -5.09 11.94 -1.69
C LEU A 393 -5.09 12.77 -0.40
N MET A 394 -5.31 14.08 -0.48
CA MET A 394 -5.41 14.92 0.71
C MET A 394 -6.63 14.57 1.57
N VAL A 395 -6.42 14.55 2.89
CA VAL A 395 -7.48 14.41 3.89
C VAL A 395 -8.33 15.68 3.89
N ARG A 396 -9.65 15.52 3.85
CA ARG A 396 -10.63 16.62 3.91
C ARG A 396 -11.64 16.33 5.02
N SER A 397 -12.45 17.33 5.35
CA SER A 397 -13.61 17.13 6.23
C SER A 397 -14.71 16.29 5.58
N THR A 398 -14.76 16.29 4.24
CA THR A 398 -15.61 15.38 3.47
C THR A 398 -14.98 14.00 3.36
N GLU A 399 -15.81 12.98 3.22
CA GLU A 399 -15.34 11.61 3.09
C GLU A 399 -14.52 11.43 1.79
N ASN A 400 -13.27 11.00 1.94
CA ASN A 400 -12.41 10.62 0.82
C ASN A 400 -12.25 9.09 0.82
N HIS A 401 -13.12 8.40 0.08
CA HIS A 401 -13.15 6.95 0.08
C HIS A 401 -11.85 6.30 -0.40
N LEU A 402 -11.02 6.98 -1.22
CA LEU A 402 -9.73 6.44 -1.69
C LEU A 402 -8.81 6.10 -0.51
N LEU A 403 -8.88 6.87 0.58
CA LEU A 403 -8.05 6.68 1.77
C LEU A 403 -8.45 5.43 2.58
N ASN A 404 -9.61 4.85 2.31
CA ASN A 404 -10.16 3.74 3.09
C ASN A 404 -9.81 2.35 2.53
N TYR A 405 -9.07 2.27 1.41
CA TYR A 405 -8.76 1.02 0.70
C TYR A 405 -7.60 0.19 1.30
N ARG A 406 -7.11 0.54 2.50
CA ARG A 406 -6.12 -0.25 3.28
C ARG A 406 -4.91 -0.68 2.44
N GLN A 407 -4.66 -1.99 2.35
CA GLN A 407 -3.54 -2.55 1.59
C GLN A 407 -3.63 -2.22 0.10
N LEU A 408 -4.83 -2.12 -0.48
CA LEU A 408 -4.97 -1.73 -1.89
C LEU A 408 -4.56 -0.27 -2.10
N LEU A 409 -4.84 0.62 -1.15
CA LEU A 409 -4.33 1.99 -1.20
C LEU A 409 -2.80 2.02 -1.25
N HIS A 410 -2.10 1.21 -0.44
CA HIS A 410 -0.63 1.16 -0.51
C HIS A 410 -0.11 0.76 -1.89
N GLN A 411 -0.78 -0.18 -2.55
CA GLN A 411 -0.43 -0.60 -3.90
C GLN A 411 -0.69 0.54 -4.90
N TYR A 412 -1.86 1.17 -4.81
CA TYR A 412 -2.22 2.33 -5.63
C TYR A 412 -1.21 3.47 -5.47
N LEU A 413 -0.82 3.83 -4.25
CA LEU A 413 0.15 4.90 -3.98
C LEU A 413 1.50 4.64 -4.64
N VAL A 414 2.01 3.40 -4.55
CA VAL A 414 3.30 3.02 -5.15
C VAL A 414 3.24 3.06 -6.68
N ASP A 415 2.14 2.59 -7.27
CA ASP A 415 1.90 2.65 -8.70
C ASP A 415 1.77 4.10 -9.21
N MET A 416 0.96 4.93 -8.54
CA MET A 416 0.82 6.35 -8.89
C MET A 416 2.13 7.12 -8.74
N TYR A 417 2.97 6.76 -7.76
CA TYR A 417 4.31 7.31 -7.64
C TYR A 417 5.20 6.91 -8.83
N ALA A 418 5.17 5.65 -9.25
CA ALA A 418 5.89 5.20 -10.45
C ALA A 418 5.42 5.95 -11.71
N LYS A 419 4.11 6.19 -11.83
CA LYS A 419 3.52 7.03 -12.90
C LYS A 419 4.02 8.48 -12.87
N ILE A 420 4.12 9.10 -11.69
CA ILE A 420 4.69 10.45 -11.54
C ILE A 420 6.17 10.48 -11.98
N GLU A 421 6.95 9.47 -11.60
CA GLU A 421 8.36 9.38 -11.99
C GLU A 421 8.50 9.14 -13.50
N ALA A 422 7.64 8.30 -14.10
CA ALA A 422 7.62 8.08 -15.54
C ALA A 422 7.33 9.37 -16.32
N GLU A 423 6.37 10.19 -15.87
CA GLU A 423 6.09 11.51 -16.44
C GLU A 423 7.30 12.43 -16.37
N ARG A 424 7.98 12.51 -15.22
CA ARG A 424 9.17 13.35 -15.02
C ARG A 424 10.32 12.92 -15.94
N LEU A 425 10.56 11.62 -16.05
CA LEU A 425 11.59 11.07 -16.95
C LEU A 425 11.25 11.31 -18.42
N LEU A 426 9.97 11.20 -18.80
CA LEU A 426 9.52 11.54 -20.15
C LEU A 426 9.74 13.02 -20.45
N PHE A 427 9.42 13.92 -19.51
CA PHE A 427 9.69 15.34 -19.64
C PHE A 427 11.18 15.62 -19.86
N ILE A 428 12.06 15.03 -19.04
CA ILE A 428 13.51 15.18 -19.20
C ILE A 428 13.95 14.69 -20.60
N ARG A 429 13.51 13.50 -21.02
CA ARG A 429 13.85 12.93 -22.34
C ARG A 429 13.43 13.83 -23.50
N LEU A 430 12.26 14.47 -23.41
CA LEU A 430 11.74 15.35 -24.46
C LEU A 430 12.37 16.75 -24.47
N ASN A 431 13.02 17.14 -23.37
CA ASN A 431 13.60 18.48 -23.19
C ASN A 431 15.13 18.48 -23.05
N GLN A 432 15.77 17.32 -23.21
CA GLN A 432 17.21 17.22 -23.42
C GLN A 432 17.51 17.60 -24.88
N LYS A 433 18.17 18.76 -25.06
CA LYS A 433 18.70 19.21 -26.35
C LYS A 433 20.12 18.72 -26.55
#